data_AF-A0A939Z8G8-F1
#
_entry.id   AF-A0A939Z8G8-F1
#
_cell.length_a   1.000
_cell.length_b   1.000
_cell.length_c   1.000
_cell.angle_alpha   90.00
_cell.angle_beta   90.00
_cell.angle_gamma   90.00
#
_symmetry.space_group_name_H-M   'P 1'
#
loop_
_entity.id
_entity.type
_entity.pdbx_description
1 polymer ?
#
loop_
_entity_poly.entity_id
_entity_poly.type
_entity_poly.pdbx_seq_one_letter_code
_entity_poly.pdbx_strand_id
1 'polypeptide(L)'
;MFKKTLCLTTFIICFIFFNVFAFSDVGEGDWFYENVTDMTENGYLKGYEDGTFRPSGIITKAELVSIVSRISGLPPETSSSNHWAAPLMQSALSKGLYDWDEIPPTGENYDMPINRQLAFKIVMKAFLPEAKGDYNDIAKAPDFGELDGRYYESTSAAVSMGVVLGDESGKLKPKDNITRAEACAVIMRAANKKGGLSPYTAPEEEIPAPQTARGGGVGENGRLQVIGTQLCSENGEPVVLHGMSSHGLQWFPAFVSENAIKATGDRGANLIRLAMYTAEGGYLSDKSVKNTLVNAVDAAIRQDMYVIIDWHILYDNDPLQNADEAEAFFRDISKRYADSPAVLYEICNEPNGNITWSGNVKPYAERIIKAIRENSNGVILVGSPTWSQDLHEAAKDPINAGNIMYTCHFYAGTHTDWLRQRIADCGLPVFVTEWGTSAADGNGGVYLSEAQKWIDFMRERNISWANWSLCDKNESSAAIKSGADISDGISDSELTDSGKFVFGSF
;
A
#
# COMPACT_ATOMS: atom_id res chain seq x y z
N MET A 1 49.22 -29.99 36.21
CA MET A 1 48.96 -28.60 35.80
C MET A 1 49.36 -28.44 34.33
N PHE A 2 48.48 -28.77 33.39
CA PHE A 2 48.66 -28.43 31.97
C PHE A 2 47.26 -28.28 31.35
N LYS A 3 46.82 -27.03 31.19
CA LYS A 3 45.61 -26.67 30.45
C LYS A 3 45.92 -26.82 28.96
N LYS A 4 45.16 -27.66 28.25
CA LYS A 4 45.12 -27.69 26.78
C LYS A 4 44.11 -26.64 26.33
N THR A 5 44.59 -25.58 25.69
CA THR A 5 43.73 -24.57 25.04
C THR A 5 43.43 -25.05 23.62
N LEU A 6 42.15 -25.25 23.35
CA LEU A 6 41.57 -25.55 22.04
C LEU A 6 41.63 -24.27 21.18
N CYS A 7 42.32 -24.32 20.03
CA CYS A 7 42.33 -23.25 19.05
C CYS A 7 41.23 -23.56 18.02
N LEU A 8 40.10 -22.87 18.11
CA LEU A 8 39.01 -22.95 17.15
C LEU A 8 39.21 -21.84 16.10
N THR A 9 39.76 -22.19 14.94
CA THR A 9 39.83 -21.29 13.78
C THR A 9 38.46 -21.19 13.14
N THR A 10 37.75 -20.09 13.40
CA THR A 10 36.52 -19.72 12.69
C THR A 10 36.88 -19.24 11.28
N PHE A 11 36.53 -20.03 10.26
CA PHE A 11 36.48 -19.56 8.88
C PHE A 11 35.24 -18.68 8.72
N ILE A 12 35.44 -17.36 8.66
CA ILE A 12 34.40 -16.41 8.22
C ILE A 12 34.35 -16.51 6.70
N ILE A 13 33.38 -17.23 6.16
CA ILE A 13 33.01 -17.15 4.75
C ILE A 13 32.21 -15.86 4.59
N CYS A 14 32.87 -14.80 4.13
CA CYS A 14 32.22 -13.56 3.73
C CYS A 14 31.51 -13.82 2.39
N PHE A 15 30.20 -14.05 2.43
CA PHE A 15 29.36 -13.94 1.24
C PHE A 15 29.26 -12.46 0.89
N ILE A 16 30.07 -12.02 -0.08
CA ILE A 16 29.85 -10.74 -0.74
C ILE A 16 28.65 -10.95 -1.67
N PHE A 17 27.45 -10.60 -1.21
CA PHE A 17 26.30 -10.43 -2.08
C PHE A 17 26.52 -9.11 -2.85
N PHE A 18 27.06 -9.20 -4.07
CA PHE A 18 26.89 -8.11 -5.04
C PHE A 18 25.44 -8.17 -5.56
N ASN A 19 24.51 -7.56 -4.83
CA ASN A 19 23.26 -7.13 -5.44
C ASN A 19 23.55 -5.85 -6.20
N VAL A 20 23.96 -5.97 -7.46
CA VAL A 20 24.00 -4.81 -8.36
C VAL A 20 22.54 -4.48 -8.67
N PHE A 21 21.95 -3.57 -7.90
CA PHE A 21 20.69 -2.92 -8.25
C PHE A 21 20.94 -1.99 -9.43
N ALA A 22 21.06 -2.54 -10.63
CA ALA A 22 21.14 -1.75 -11.86
C ALA A 22 19.71 -1.39 -12.29
N PHE A 23 19.39 -0.09 -12.27
CA PHE A 23 18.18 0.40 -12.92
C PHE A 23 18.29 0.19 -14.43
N SER A 24 17.18 -0.19 -15.08
CA SER A 24 17.18 -0.50 -16.51
C SER A 24 17.50 0.71 -17.41
N ASP A 25 17.41 1.92 -16.86
CA ASP A 25 17.62 3.21 -17.51
C ASP A 25 18.79 4.03 -16.92
N VAL A 26 19.75 3.36 -16.25
CA VAL A 26 20.99 3.97 -15.73
C VAL A 26 22.19 3.15 -16.18
N GLY A 27 22.96 3.69 -17.13
CA GLY A 27 24.15 3.03 -17.69
C GLY A 27 25.46 3.59 -17.14
N GLU A 28 26.51 2.77 -17.09
CA GLU A 28 27.85 3.14 -16.58
C GLU A 28 28.47 4.39 -17.24
N GLY A 29 28.02 4.75 -18.44
CA GLY A 29 28.48 5.94 -19.16
C GLY A 29 27.70 7.24 -18.83
N ASP A 30 26.63 7.17 -18.06
CA ASP A 30 25.82 8.33 -17.73
C ASP A 30 26.52 9.23 -16.71
N TRP A 31 26.47 10.55 -16.91
CA TRP A 31 27.14 11.51 -16.02
C TRP A 31 26.62 11.47 -14.57
N PHE A 32 25.42 10.93 -14.36
CA PHE A 32 24.79 10.75 -13.06
C PHE A 32 24.98 9.35 -12.47
N TYR A 33 25.60 8.41 -13.21
CA TYR A 33 25.72 7.00 -12.83
C TYR A 33 26.23 6.83 -11.39
N GLU A 34 27.41 7.35 -11.09
CA GLU A 34 28.04 7.23 -9.76
C GLU A 34 27.16 7.81 -8.65
N ASN A 35 26.50 8.96 -8.89
CA ASN A 35 25.62 9.55 -7.89
C ASN A 35 24.44 8.63 -7.58
N VAL A 36 23.82 8.05 -8.61
CA VAL A 36 22.64 7.19 -8.46
C VAL A 36 23.03 5.87 -7.79
N THR A 37 24.09 5.22 -8.27
CA THR A 37 24.57 3.96 -7.71
C THR A 37 24.98 4.10 -6.26
N ASP A 38 25.77 5.12 -5.92
CA ASP A 38 26.20 5.37 -4.54
C ASP A 38 24.98 5.61 -3.62
N MET A 39 24.00 6.39 -4.07
CA MET A 39 22.81 6.68 -3.28
C MET A 39 21.93 5.45 -3.08
N THR A 40 21.85 4.57 -4.08
CA THR A 40 21.09 3.32 -4.01
C THR A 40 21.79 2.29 -3.12
N GLU A 41 23.11 2.11 -3.26
CA GLU A 41 23.90 1.20 -2.42
C GLU A 41 23.87 1.61 -0.95
N ASN A 42 23.83 2.92 -0.66
CA ASN A 42 23.70 3.44 0.69
C ASN A 42 22.25 3.53 1.19
N GLY A 43 21.26 3.07 0.42
CA GLY A 43 19.86 3.00 0.85
C GLY A 43 19.10 4.34 0.90
N TYR A 44 19.67 5.43 0.38
CA TYR A 44 19.03 6.74 0.36
C TYR A 44 17.95 6.87 -0.71
N LEU A 45 18.16 6.15 -1.81
CA LEU A 45 17.36 6.24 -3.03
C LEU A 45 16.88 4.86 -3.47
N LYS A 46 15.59 4.78 -3.81
CA LYS A 46 14.99 3.62 -4.47
C LYS A 46 14.47 4.06 -5.84
N GLY A 47 14.52 3.15 -6.81
CA GLY A 47 13.85 3.32 -8.10
C GLY A 47 12.36 2.99 -8.00
N TYR A 48 11.73 2.94 -9.16
CA TYR A 48 10.33 2.57 -9.32
C TYR A 48 10.16 1.04 -9.33
N GLU A 49 8.94 0.57 -9.07
CA GLU A 49 8.63 -0.88 -9.06
C GLU A 49 8.92 -1.55 -10.43
N ASP A 50 8.89 -0.79 -11.53
CA ASP A 50 9.24 -1.25 -12.88
C ASP A 50 10.75 -1.41 -13.13
N GLY A 51 11.58 -1.19 -12.09
CA GLY A 51 13.04 -1.30 -12.17
C GLY A 51 13.73 -0.09 -12.81
N THR A 52 13.03 1.02 -13.04
CA THR A 52 13.60 2.27 -13.57
C THR A 52 13.99 3.26 -12.47
N PHE A 53 14.90 4.20 -12.78
CA PHE A 53 15.24 5.37 -11.97
C PHE A 53 14.56 6.64 -12.48
N ARG A 54 14.31 6.75 -13.78
CA ARG A 54 13.76 7.90 -14.51
C ARG A 54 14.61 9.17 -14.35
N PRO A 55 15.87 9.19 -14.82
CA PRO A 55 16.82 10.28 -14.55
C PRO A 55 16.35 11.67 -15.04
N SER A 56 15.68 11.72 -16.19
CA SER A 56 15.11 12.94 -16.77
C SER A 56 13.75 13.33 -16.20
N GLY A 57 13.18 12.50 -15.32
CA GLY A 57 11.93 12.80 -14.62
C GLY A 57 12.11 13.96 -13.65
N ILE A 58 11.06 14.75 -13.47
CA ILE A 58 11.04 15.85 -12.50
C ILE A 58 10.84 15.27 -11.10
N ILE A 59 11.71 15.64 -10.15
CA ILE A 59 11.61 15.16 -8.77
C ILE A 59 10.53 15.94 -8.01
N THR A 60 9.80 15.24 -7.13
CA THR A 60 8.81 15.89 -6.26
C THR A 60 9.45 16.51 -5.02
N LYS A 61 8.71 17.39 -4.34
CA LYS A 61 9.08 17.94 -3.03
C LYS A 61 9.34 16.82 -2.01
N ALA A 62 8.44 15.84 -1.91
CA ALA A 62 8.54 14.72 -0.99
C ALA A 62 9.76 13.82 -1.26
N GLU A 63 10.04 13.54 -2.53
CA GLU A 63 11.20 12.73 -2.92
C GLU A 63 12.52 13.42 -2.53
N LEU A 64 12.69 14.70 -2.91
CA LEU A 64 13.92 15.44 -2.62
C LEU A 64 14.17 15.56 -1.10
N VAL A 65 13.15 15.98 -0.35
CA VAL A 65 13.28 16.15 1.10
C VAL A 65 13.54 14.80 1.78
N SER A 66 12.87 13.72 1.37
CA SER A 66 13.11 12.39 1.96
C SER A 66 14.55 11.94 1.76
N ILE A 67 15.11 12.12 0.56
CA ILE A 67 16.51 11.81 0.28
C ILE A 67 17.44 12.64 1.17
N VAL A 68 17.24 13.96 1.22
CA VAL A 68 18.07 14.87 2.03
C VAL A 68 18.00 14.52 3.52
N SER A 69 16.80 14.23 4.04
CA SER A 69 16.57 13.82 5.43
C SER A 69 17.31 12.52 5.76
N ARG A 70 17.25 11.51 4.89
CA ARG A 70 17.94 10.23 5.10
C ARG A 70 19.47 10.41 5.15
N ILE A 71 20.04 11.15 4.20
CA ILE A 71 21.49 11.41 4.17
C ILE A 71 21.92 12.25 5.37
N SER A 72 21.08 13.19 5.81
CA SER A 72 21.36 14.04 6.96
C SER A 72 21.15 13.34 8.31
N GLY A 73 20.67 12.10 8.32
CA GLY A 73 20.39 11.33 9.53
C GLY A 73 19.21 11.88 10.34
N LEU A 74 18.24 12.51 9.69
CA LEU A 74 17.03 13.00 10.36
C LEU A 74 16.09 11.82 10.68
N PRO A 75 15.65 11.67 11.94
CA PRO A 75 14.68 10.64 12.31
C PRO A 75 13.27 11.04 11.83
N PRO A 76 12.40 10.07 11.48
CA PRO A 76 10.99 10.37 11.22
C PRO A 76 10.30 10.95 12.47
N GLU A 77 9.39 11.91 12.28
CA GLU A 77 8.58 12.51 13.34
C GLU A 77 7.08 12.25 13.09
N THR A 78 6.26 12.28 14.15
CA THR A 78 4.80 12.14 14.00
C THR A 78 4.23 13.27 13.14
N SER A 79 3.40 12.92 12.14
CA SER A 79 2.75 13.88 11.24
C SER A 79 1.23 13.69 11.23
N SER A 80 0.50 14.74 10.90
CA SER A 80 -0.96 14.72 10.69
C SER A 80 -1.38 14.28 9.29
N SER A 81 -0.43 14.11 8.37
CA SER A 81 -0.68 13.66 7.00
C SER A 81 -0.41 12.15 6.86
N ASN A 82 -1.27 11.46 6.12
CA ASN A 82 -1.13 10.02 5.80
C ASN A 82 -0.18 9.76 4.62
N HIS A 83 0.47 10.80 4.08
CA HIS A 83 1.39 10.67 2.96
C HIS A 83 2.68 9.94 3.39
N TRP A 84 3.21 9.06 2.53
CA TRP A 84 4.38 8.20 2.85
C TRP A 84 5.61 8.97 3.35
N ALA A 85 5.88 10.15 2.77
CA ALA A 85 7.00 11.01 3.17
C ALA A 85 6.75 11.84 4.44
N ALA A 86 5.50 11.91 4.92
CA ALA A 86 5.09 12.88 5.94
C ALA A 86 5.96 12.89 7.20
N PRO A 87 6.44 11.75 7.73
CA PRO A 87 7.31 11.76 8.90
C PRO A 87 8.67 12.44 8.66
N LEU A 88 9.28 12.23 7.49
CA LEU A 88 10.57 12.85 7.13
C LEU A 88 10.40 14.31 6.70
N MET A 89 9.25 14.65 6.08
CA MET A 89 8.87 16.03 5.80
C MET A 89 8.73 16.81 7.10
N GLN A 90 8.02 16.26 8.09
CA GLN A 90 7.83 16.88 9.38
C GLN A 90 9.17 17.13 10.10
N SER A 91 10.09 16.16 10.07
CA SER A 91 11.43 16.35 10.64
C SER A 91 12.23 17.43 9.90
N ALA A 92 12.19 17.45 8.56
CA ALA A 92 12.87 18.48 7.78
C ALA A 92 12.33 19.90 8.09
N LEU A 93 11.01 20.03 8.25
CA LEU A 93 10.36 21.27 8.68
C LEU A 93 10.80 21.66 10.11
N SER A 94 10.79 20.72 11.05
CA SER A 94 11.18 20.96 12.46
C SER A 94 12.65 21.41 12.59
N LYS A 95 13.51 20.97 11.66
CA LYS A 95 14.92 21.39 11.55
C LYS A 95 15.14 22.66 10.74
N GLY A 96 14.09 23.25 10.18
CA GLY A 96 14.18 24.48 9.39
C GLY A 96 14.90 24.31 8.05
N LEU A 97 14.80 23.13 7.43
CA LEU A 97 15.33 22.91 6.07
C LEU A 97 14.52 23.68 5.02
N TYR A 98 13.22 23.84 5.26
CA TYR A 98 12.29 24.67 4.49
C TYR A 98 11.24 25.28 5.43
N ASP A 99 10.46 26.23 4.91
CA ASP A 99 9.42 26.93 5.66
C ASP A 99 8.01 26.39 5.33
N TRP A 100 7.08 26.49 6.29
CA TRP A 100 5.72 25.96 6.16
C TRP A 100 4.95 26.48 4.93
N ASP A 101 5.27 27.68 4.45
CA ASP A 101 4.64 28.29 3.27
C ASP A 101 5.24 27.81 1.94
N GLU A 102 6.46 27.27 1.96
CA GLU A 102 7.11 26.66 0.78
C GLU A 102 6.57 25.24 0.53
N ILE A 103 6.39 24.48 1.62
CA ILE A 103 5.82 23.13 1.62
C ILE A 103 4.92 22.95 2.85
N PRO A 104 3.59 23.07 2.71
CA PRO A 104 2.66 22.90 3.82
C PRO A 104 2.71 21.48 4.43
N PRO A 105 2.65 21.35 5.77
CA PRO A 105 2.70 20.05 6.45
C PRO A 105 1.43 19.20 6.27
N THR A 106 0.40 19.75 5.61
CA THR A 106 -0.86 19.06 5.29
C THR A 106 -0.68 17.94 4.26
N GLY A 107 0.43 17.95 3.51
CA GLY A 107 0.75 16.94 2.50
C GLY A 107 0.18 17.22 1.11
N GLU A 108 -0.69 18.22 0.96
CA GLU A 108 -1.38 18.57 -0.30
C GLU A 108 -0.45 18.87 -1.48
N ASN A 109 0.78 19.31 -1.19
CA ASN A 109 1.77 19.70 -2.19
C ASN A 109 3.01 18.79 -2.20
N TYR A 110 2.99 17.65 -1.51
CA TYR A 110 4.17 16.79 -1.38
C TYR A 110 4.61 16.17 -2.71
N ASP A 111 3.66 15.77 -3.56
CA ASP A 111 3.94 15.19 -4.88
C ASP A 111 4.11 16.24 -5.99
N MET A 112 4.01 17.53 -5.67
CA MET A 112 4.25 18.58 -6.65
C MET A 112 5.75 18.72 -6.96
N PRO A 113 6.11 19.08 -8.20
CA PRO A 113 7.49 19.40 -8.56
C PRO A 113 8.14 20.43 -7.64
N ILE A 114 9.43 20.24 -7.36
CA ILE A 114 10.26 21.22 -6.66
C ILE A 114 11.11 22.03 -7.64
N ASN A 115 11.08 23.35 -7.49
CA ASN A 115 11.96 24.23 -8.25
C ASN A 115 13.38 24.25 -7.70
N ARG A 116 14.32 24.66 -8.54
CA ARG A 116 15.76 24.63 -8.26
C ARG A 116 16.14 25.49 -7.05
N GLN A 117 15.59 26.70 -6.94
CA GLN A 117 15.93 27.59 -5.82
C GLN A 117 15.52 27.02 -4.44
N LEU A 118 14.36 26.37 -4.33
CA LEU A 118 13.93 25.72 -3.10
C LEU A 118 14.77 24.46 -2.80
N ALA A 119 15.05 23.65 -3.84
CA ALA A 119 15.93 22.49 -3.73
C ALA A 119 17.32 22.89 -3.19
N PHE A 120 17.91 23.97 -3.72
CA PHE A 120 19.23 24.45 -3.30
C PHE A 120 19.21 24.91 -1.84
N LYS A 121 18.15 25.61 -1.40
CA LYS A 121 17.98 26.00 -0.01
C LYS A 121 17.97 24.78 0.92
N ILE A 122 17.12 23.79 0.63
CA ILE A 122 16.98 22.58 1.46
C ILE A 122 18.31 21.84 1.57
N VAL A 123 18.99 21.61 0.44
CA VAL A 123 20.28 20.91 0.40
C VAL A 123 21.34 21.67 1.20
N MET A 124 21.45 22.99 1.00
CA MET A 124 22.45 23.79 1.72
C MET A 124 22.16 23.85 3.22
N LYS A 125 20.90 24.01 3.63
CA LYS A 125 20.52 24.00 5.05
C LYS A 125 20.84 22.66 5.72
N ALA A 126 20.67 21.56 5.01
CA ALA A 126 20.90 20.23 5.55
C ALA A 126 22.39 19.87 5.69
N PHE A 127 23.19 20.22 4.67
CA PHE A 127 24.58 19.76 4.61
C PHE A 127 25.61 20.82 4.98
N LEU A 128 25.35 22.09 4.66
CA LEU A 128 26.31 23.19 4.77
C LEU A 128 25.64 24.46 5.33
N PRO A 129 24.97 24.40 6.51
CA PRO A 129 24.13 25.50 7.02
C PRO A 129 24.92 26.79 7.30
N GLU A 130 26.21 26.67 7.59
CA GLU A 130 27.11 27.79 7.90
C GLU A 130 27.87 28.32 6.68
N ALA A 131 27.70 27.71 5.49
CA ALA A 131 28.38 28.16 4.29
C ALA A 131 27.85 29.52 3.84
N LYS A 132 28.76 30.37 3.36
CA LYS A 132 28.45 31.72 2.88
C LYS A 132 28.91 31.86 1.43
N GLY A 133 28.11 32.57 0.65
CA GLY A 133 28.42 32.84 -0.75
C GLY A 133 29.18 34.16 -0.95
N ASP A 134 29.95 34.21 -2.02
CA ASP A 134 30.52 35.44 -2.57
C ASP A 134 29.57 35.97 -3.66
N TYR A 135 29.20 37.25 -3.55
CA TYR A 135 28.42 37.95 -4.57
C TYR A 135 29.06 37.81 -5.96
N ASN A 136 30.40 37.90 -6.04
CA ASN A 136 31.12 37.86 -7.30
C ASN A 136 31.02 36.50 -8.01
N ASP A 137 30.77 35.42 -7.27
CA ASP A 137 30.58 34.10 -7.86
C ASP A 137 29.19 33.94 -8.44
N ILE A 138 28.16 34.30 -7.68
CA ILE A 138 26.78 34.18 -8.15
C ILE A 138 26.45 35.20 -9.25
N ALA A 139 27.07 36.39 -9.23
CA ALA A 139 26.88 37.42 -10.26
C ALA A 139 27.37 37.00 -11.66
N LYS A 140 28.15 35.91 -11.78
CA LYS A 140 28.57 35.34 -13.07
C LYS A 140 27.43 34.60 -13.78
N ALA A 141 26.43 34.14 -13.05
CA ALA A 141 25.28 33.44 -13.64
C ALA A 141 24.35 34.44 -14.34
N PRO A 142 24.09 34.33 -15.65
CA PRO A 142 23.34 35.35 -16.39
C PRO A 142 21.91 35.63 -15.88
N ASP A 143 21.33 34.67 -15.16
CA ASP A 143 19.97 34.66 -14.65
C ASP A 143 19.88 34.79 -13.13
N PHE A 144 20.97 35.19 -12.44
CA PHE A 144 20.96 35.34 -10.98
C PHE A 144 19.88 36.33 -10.48
N GLY A 145 19.51 37.30 -11.32
CA GLY A 145 18.46 38.28 -11.03
C GLY A 145 17.03 37.70 -10.97
N GLU A 146 16.83 36.45 -11.43
CA GLU A 146 15.53 35.76 -11.35
C GLU A 146 15.29 35.09 -9.98
N LEU A 147 16.30 35.05 -9.11
CA LEU A 147 16.23 34.40 -7.81
C LEU A 147 15.34 35.19 -6.83
N ASP A 148 14.42 34.53 -6.12
CA ASP A 148 13.69 35.23 -5.05
C ASP A 148 14.64 35.53 -3.89
N GLY A 149 14.49 36.71 -3.28
CA GLY A 149 15.40 37.18 -2.24
C GLY A 149 15.57 36.21 -1.07
N ARG A 150 14.54 35.43 -0.71
CA ARG A 150 14.61 34.43 0.37
C ARG A 150 15.54 33.24 0.08
N TYR A 151 15.88 32.99 -1.18
CA TYR A 151 16.80 31.91 -1.59
C TYR A 151 18.20 32.43 -1.92
N TYR A 152 18.42 33.75 -1.83
CA TYR A 152 19.66 34.39 -2.24
C TYR A 152 20.89 33.82 -1.49
N GLU A 153 20.83 33.82 -0.16
CA GLU A 153 21.98 33.41 0.66
C GLU A 153 22.38 31.96 0.41
N SER A 154 21.40 31.04 0.42
CA SER A 154 21.65 29.62 0.23
C SER A 154 22.13 29.31 -1.19
N THR A 155 21.55 29.94 -2.22
CA THR A 155 21.98 29.73 -3.61
C THR A 155 23.37 30.32 -3.84
N SER A 156 23.66 31.50 -3.29
CA SER A 156 24.99 32.12 -3.38
C SER A 156 26.05 31.24 -2.71
N ALA A 157 25.76 30.71 -1.52
CA ALA A 157 26.64 29.75 -0.86
C ALA A 157 26.80 28.46 -1.69
N ALA A 158 25.73 27.94 -2.29
CA ALA A 158 25.79 26.73 -3.10
C ALA A 158 26.70 26.90 -4.34
N VAL A 159 26.65 28.06 -5.00
CA VAL A 159 27.51 28.40 -6.14
C VAL A 159 28.97 28.52 -5.69
N SER A 160 29.27 29.31 -4.66
CA SER A 160 30.64 29.49 -4.16
C SER A 160 31.27 28.19 -3.64
N MET A 161 30.46 27.28 -3.10
CA MET A 161 30.93 25.96 -2.66
C MET A 161 31.07 24.97 -3.82
N GLY A 162 30.63 25.30 -5.04
CA GLY A 162 30.61 24.38 -6.18
C GLY A 162 29.61 23.23 -6.02
N VAL A 163 28.58 23.41 -5.20
CA VAL A 163 27.46 22.47 -5.03
C VAL A 163 26.47 22.61 -6.18
N VAL A 164 26.18 23.84 -6.58
CA VAL A 164 25.35 24.16 -7.74
C VAL A 164 26.25 24.64 -8.86
N LEU A 165 26.13 23.97 -10.00
CA LEU A 165 26.76 24.36 -11.25
C LEU A 165 25.64 24.88 -12.17
N GLY A 166 25.91 25.97 -12.88
CA GLY A 166 25.03 26.40 -13.98
C GLY A 166 25.05 25.39 -15.12
N ASP A 167 24.14 25.55 -16.07
CA ASP A 167 24.18 24.79 -17.32
C ASP A 167 25.41 25.16 -18.18
N GLU A 168 25.51 24.61 -19.39
CA GLU A 168 26.62 24.91 -20.31
C GLU A 168 26.76 26.41 -20.65
N SER A 169 25.68 27.18 -20.48
CA SER A 169 25.66 28.65 -20.64
C SER A 169 25.86 29.40 -19.33
N GLY A 170 26.15 28.71 -18.22
CA GLY A 170 26.34 29.28 -16.89
C GLY A 170 25.05 29.69 -16.18
N LYS A 171 23.87 29.34 -16.71
CA LYS A 171 22.57 29.71 -16.11
C LYS A 171 22.18 28.77 -14.98
N LEU A 172 21.62 29.32 -13.90
CA LEU A 172 21.18 28.56 -12.72
C LEU A 172 19.76 28.01 -12.85
N LYS A 173 18.91 28.68 -13.63
CA LYS A 173 17.48 28.41 -13.86
C LYS A 173 16.68 28.32 -12.57
N PRO A 174 16.70 29.34 -11.68
CA PRO A 174 16.18 29.22 -10.32
C PRO A 174 14.69 28.86 -10.24
N LYS A 175 13.89 29.22 -11.26
CA LYS A 175 12.44 28.94 -11.33
C LYS A 175 12.08 27.59 -11.95
N ASP A 176 13.00 26.97 -12.68
CA ASP A 176 12.75 25.70 -13.33
C ASP A 176 12.67 24.58 -12.28
N ASN A 177 11.95 23.51 -12.64
CA ASN A 177 11.95 22.28 -11.86
C ASN A 177 13.27 21.53 -12.05
N ILE A 178 13.69 20.78 -11.02
CA ILE A 178 14.91 19.98 -11.06
C ILE A 178 14.61 18.53 -11.44
N THR A 179 15.44 17.95 -12.30
CA THR A 179 15.35 16.52 -12.63
C THR A 179 15.89 15.65 -11.49
N ARG A 180 15.50 14.37 -11.47
CA ARG A 180 15.99 13.38 -10.48
C ARG A 180 17.51 13.23 -10.53
N ALA A 181 18.10 13.17 -11.73
CA ALA A 181 19.55 13.08 -11.90
C ALA A 181 20.28 14.34 -11.38
N GLU A 182 19.78 15.53 -11.69
CA GLU A 182 20.35 16.79 -11.19
C GLU A 182 20.24 16.92 -9.67
N ALA A 183 19.10 16.52 -9.10
CA ALA A 183 18.89 16.52 -7.66
C ALA A 183 19.92 15.62 -6.96
N CYS A 184 20.13 14.39 -7.46
CA CYS A 184 21.14 13.48 -6.92
C CYS A 184 22.54 14.11 -6.94
N ALA A 185 22.94 14.71 -8.07
CA ALA A 185 24.25 15.34 -8.18
C ALA A 185 24.44 16.54 -7.25
N VAL A 186 23.41 17.39 -7.09
CA VAL A 186 23.45 18.54 -6.17
C VAL A 186 23.55 18.06 -4.71
N ILE A 187 22.73 17.08 -4.32
CA ILE A 187 22.73 16.48 -2.98
C ILE A 187 24.08 15.85 -2.68
N MET A 188 24.61 15.03 -3.59
CA MET A 188 25.87 14.31 -3.42
C MET A 188 27.06 15.27 -3.31
N ARG A 189 27.11 16.33 -4.14
CA ARG A 189 28.16 17.36 -4.01
C ARG A 189 28.13 18.06 -2.65
N ALA A 190 26.95 18.32 -2.10
CA ALA A 190 26.81 18.93 -0.78
C ALA A 190 27.18 17.97 0.36
N ALA A 191 26.64 16.74 0.33
CA ALA A 191 26.90 15.71 1.33
C ALA A 191 28.38 15.33 1.40
N ASN A 192 29.03 15.16 0.25
CA ASN A 192 30.46 14.85 0.19
C ASN A 192 31.34 15.96 0.80
N LYS A 193 30.91 17.23 0.73
CA LYS A 193 31.62 18.34 1.40
C LYS A 193 31.45 18.36 2.92
N LYS A 194 30.35 17.82 3.45
CA LYS A 194 30.11 17.73 4.90
C LYS A 194 30.96 16.63 5.56
N GLY A 195 31.26 15.57 4.83
CA GLY A 195 32.02 14.42 5.36
C GLY A 195 31.75 13.07 4.71
N GLY A 196 31.15 13.05 3.51
CA GLY A 196 30.82 11.81 2.81
C GLY A 196 29.52 11.17 3.30
N LEU A 197 29.16 10.05 2.67
CA LEU A 197 27.95 9.28 2.98
C LEU A 197 28.19 8.27 4.12
N SER A 198 27.13 7.93 4.85
CA SER A 198 27.10 6.82 5.81
C SER A 198 25.88 5.95 5.54
N PRO A 199 26.00 4.62 5.34
CA PRO A 199 24.88 3.78 4.92
C PRO A 199 23.61 4.04 5.73
N TYR A 200 22.52 4.38 5.05
CA TYR A 200 21.21 4.49 5.66
C TYR A 200 20.52 3.14 5.59
N THR A 201 20.38 2.53 6.76
CA THR A 201 19.43 1.43 6.93
C THR A 201 18.09 2.09 7.23
N ALA A 202 17.17 2.05 6.27
CA ALA A 202 15.79 2.38 6.56
C ALA A 202 15.34 1.52 7.75
N PRO A 203 14.60 2.06 8.72
CA PRO A 203 13.87 1.20 9.64
C PRO A 203 13.12 0.16 8.81
N GLU A 204 13.22 -1.12 9.19
CA GLU A 204 12.26 -2.08 8.65
C GLU A 204 10.87 -1.50 8.91
N GLU A 205 10.03 -1.45 7.88
CA GLU A 205 8.64 -1.08 8.08
C GLU A 205 8.00 -2.23 8.86
N GLU A 206 8.05 -2.10 10.19
CA GLU A 206 7.48 -3.06 11.10
C GLU A 206 5.98 -3.13 10.86
N ILE A 207 5.45 -4.35 10.77
CA ILE A 207 4.02 -4.58 10.84
C ILE A 207 3.55 -4.02 12.20
N PRO A 208 2.56 -3.13 12.24
CA PRO A 208 2.12 -2.57 13.51
C PRO A 208 1.51 -3.67 14.40
N ALA A 209 1.56 -3.46 15.71
CA ALA A 209 0.83 -4.28 16.66
C ALA A 209 -0.60 -3.75 16.88
N PRO A 210 -1.56 -4.61 17.26
CA PRO A 210 -2.87 -4.17 17.72
C PRO A 210 -2.77 -3.15 18.87
N GLN A 211 -3.51 -2.04 18.74
CA GLN A 211 -3.57 -0.96 19.73
C GLN A 211 -4.93 -0.88 20.40
N THR A 212 -5.99 -1.35 19.73
CA THR A 212 -7.36 -1.34 20.24
C THR A 212 -7.89 -2.76 20.23
N ALA A 213 -8.12 -3.38 21.39
CA ALA A 213 -8.65 -4.74 21.46
C ALA A 213 -10.10 -4.80 20.93
N ARG A 214 -10.42 -5.84 20.16
CA ARG A 214 -11.72 -6.01 19.53
C ARG A 214 -12.24 -7.44 19.71
N GLY A 215 -13.52 -7.55 20.12
CA GLY A 215 -14.19 -8.85 20.20
C GLY A 215 -14.29 -9.49 18.82
N GLY A 216 -13.96 -10.77 18.73
CA GLY A 216 -13.84 -11.49 17.45
C GLY A 216 -12.62 -11.06 16.61
N GLY A 217 -11.79 -10.16 17.14
CA GLY A 217 -10.59 -9.64 16.49
C GLY A 217 -9.41 -10.59 16.50
N VAL A 218 -8.26 -10.08 16.08
CA VAL A 218 -7.02 -10.84 15.93
C VAL A 218 -6.44 -11.24 17.29
N GLY A 219 -6.50 -10.36 18.28
CA GLY A 219 -6.00 -10.61 19.63
C GLY A 219 -6.77 -11.69 20.39
N GLU A 220 -8.04 -11.93 20.03
CA GLU A 220 -8.86 -13.01 20.61
C GLU A 220 -8.66 -14.34 19.88
N ASN A 221 -8.60 -14.31 18.55
CA ASN A 221 -8.66 -15.52 17.72
C ASN A 221 -7.30 -15.99 17.17
N GLY A 222 -6.27 -15.14 17.21
CA GLY A 222 -4.93 -15.44 16.74
C GLY A 222 -4.84 -15.72 15.23
N ARG A 223 -3.94 -16.61 14.82
CA ARG A 223 -3.79 -16.98 13.40
C ARG A 223 -4.91 -17.92 12.96
N LEU A 224 -5.70 -17.47 11.98
CA LEU A 224 -6.77 -18.28 11.41
C LEU A 224 -6.25 -19.46 10.59
N GLN A 225 -7.05 -20.53 10.55
CA GLN A 225 -6.80 -21.75 9.80
C GLN A 225 -8.11 -22.33 9.25
N VAL A 226 -8.01 -23.16 8.21
CA VAL A 226 -9.18 -23.84 7.63
C VAL A 226 -9.19 -25.29 8.10
N ILE A 227 -10.23 -25.67 8.85
CA ILE A 227 -10.42 -27.04 9.35
C ILE A 227 -11.73 -27.59 8.78
N GLY A 228 -11.62 -28.60 7.92
CA GLY A 228 -12.77 -29.12 7.19
C GLY A 228 -13.37 -28.03 6.30
N THR A 229 -14.63 -27.69 6.54
CA THR A 229 -15.36 -26.64 5.80
C THR A 229 -15.46 -25.32 6.57
N GLN A 230 -14.71 -25.16 7.66
CA GLN A 230 -14.86 -24.05 8.60
C GLN A 230 -13.58 -23.21 8.69
N LEU A 231 -13.76 -21.91 8.84
CA LEU A 231 -12.72 -20.99 9.30
C LEU A 231 -12.62 -21.12 10.82
N CYS A 232 -11.41 -21.33 11.34
CA CYS A 232 -11.16 -21.54 12.75
C CYS A 232 -10.06 -20.62 13.27
N SER A 233 -10.11 -20.33 14.58
CA SER A 233 -9.06 -19.66 15.35
C SER A 233 -7.77 -20.49 15.41
N GLU A 234 -6.71 -19.93 15.97
CA GLU A 234 -5.44 -20.64 16.20
C GLU A 234 -5.60 -21.89 17.10
N ASN A 235 -6.63 -21.89 17.94
CA ASN A 235 -6.95 -23.00 18.85
C ASN A 235 -7.89 -24.04 18.21
N GLY A 236 -8.33 -23.82 16.96
CA GLY A 236 -9.16 -24.75 16.21
C GLY A 236 -10.67 -24.58 16.40
N GLU A 237 -11.10 -23.56 17.14
CA GLU A 237 -12.52 -23.25 17.33
C GLU A 237 -13.09 -22.47 16.13
N PRO A 238 -14.32 -22.76 15.65
CA PRO A 238 -14.92 -22.02 14.53
C PRO A 238 -15.04 -20.52 14.80
N VAL A 239 -14.72 -19.71 13.81
CA VAL A 239 -14.76 -18.24 13.84
C VAL A 239 -15.59 -17.72 12.68
N VAL A 240 -16.40 -16.69 12.95
CA VAL A 240 -17.14 -15.95 11.91
C VAL A 240 -16.60 -14.53 11.87
N LEU A 241 -16.03 -14.17 10.72
CA LEU A 241 -15.67 -12.80 10.40
C LEU A 241 -16.84 -12.10 9.72
N HIS A 242 -17.11 -10.87 10.12
CA HIS A 242 -18.15 -10.03 9.56
C HIS A 242 -17.68 -8.58 9.49
N GLY A 243 -17.97 -7.93 8.36
CA GLY A 243 -17.57 -6.54 8.19
C GLY A 243 -17.91 -5.96 6.82
N MET A 244 -17.14 -4.95 6.44
CA MET A 244 -17.35 -4.18 5.23
C MET A 244 -16.23 -4.42 4.21
N SER A 245 -16.57 -4.40 2.93
CA SER A 245 -15.63 -4.16 1.84
C SER A 245 -15.54 -2.67 1.57
N SER A 246 -14.34 -2.16 1.32
CA SER A 246 -14.18 -0.89 0.62
C SER A 246 -14.82 -0.99 -0.77
N HIS A 247 -15.18 0.15 -1.34
CA HIS A 247 -15.25 0.26 -2.80
C HIS A 247 -13.80 0.32 -3.35
N GLY A 248 -13.61 0.41 -4.66
CA GLY A 248 -12.30 0.60 -5.28
C GLY A 248 -11.44 1.69 -4.64
N LEU A 249 -10.25 1.30 -4.18
CA LEU A 249 -9.32 2.15 -3.44
C LEU A 249 -8.86 3.39 -4.22
N GLN A 250 -8.82 3.30 -5.55
CA GLN A 250 -8.46 4.40 -6.44
C GLN A 250 -9.54 5.50 -6.50
N TRP A 251 -10.77 5.20 -6.08
CA TRP A 251 -11.90 6.14 -6.13
C TRP A 251 -12.34 6.61 -4.75
N PHE A 252 -12.33 5.72 -3.76
CA PHE A 252 -12.86 6.00 -2.42
C PHE A 252 -11.83 5.80 -1.29
N PRO A 253 -10.59 6.31 -1.41
CA PRO A 253 -9.53 6.06 -0.42
C PRO A 253 -9.82 6.68 0.96
N ALA A 254 -10.68 7.71 1.04
CA ALA A 254 -11.03 8.37 2.30
C ALA A 254 -11.71 7.41 3.31
N PHE A 255 -12.47 6.44 2.79
CA PHE A 255 -13.25 5.48 3.59
C PHE A 255 -12.43 4.30 4.14
N VAL A 256 -11.13 4.25 3.81
CA VAL A 256 -10.16 3.28 4.36
C VAL A 256 -9.02 3.96 5.12
N SER A 257 -9.22 5.22 5.52
CA SER A 257 -8.33 5.88 6.49
C SER A 257 -8.37 5.18 7.84
N GLU A 258 -7.33 5.34 8.67
CA GLU A 258 -7.29 4.71 9.98
C GLU A 258 -8.53 5.00 10.83
N ASN A 259 -8.99 6.26 10.84
CA ASN A 259 -10.16 6.62 11.60
C ASN A 259 -11.44 6.01 11.05
N ALA A 260 -11.59 5.92 9.71
CA ALA A 260 -12.75 5.28 9.09
C ALA A 260 -12.79 3.76 9.39
N ILE A 261 -11.63 3.10 9.36
CA ILE A 261 -11.50 1.68 9.72
C ILE A 261 -11.83 1.49 11.21
N LYS A 262 -11.30 2.36 12.08
CA LYS A 262 -11.63 2.37 13.50
C LYS A 262 -13.13 2.55 13.72
N ALA A 263 -13.75 3.53 13.08
CA ALA A 263 -15.17 3.82 13.22
C ALA A 263 -16.05 2.64 12.73
N THR A 264 -15.62 1.97 11.66
CA THR A 264 -16.28 0.74 11.16
C THR A 264 -16.18 -0.38 12.19
N GLY A 265 -15.00 -0.61 12.74
CA GLY A 265 -14.80 -1.57 13.81
C GLY A 265 -15.63 -1.24 15.05
N ASP A 266 -15.66 0.01 15.49
CA ASP A 266 -16.40 0.48 16.68
C ASP A 266 -17.92 0.22 16.57
N ARG A 267 -18.43 0.01 15.36
CA ARG A 267 -19.81 -0.40 15.09
C ARG A 267 -20.03 -1.91 15.11
N GLY A 268 -19.00 -2.72 15.35
CA GLY A 268 -19.07 -4.17 15.54
C GLY A 268 -18.33 -5.02 14.51
N ALA A 269 -17.80 -4.43 13.43
CA ALA A 269 -17.05 -5.21 12.43
C ALA A 269 -15.73 -5.73 13.00
N ASN A 270 -15.40 -7.00 12.75
CA ASN A 270 -14.09 -7.60 13.06
C ASN A 270 -13.24 -7.86 11.80
N LEU A 271 -13.77 -7.49 10.62
CA LEU A 271 -13.18 -7.67 9.31
C LEU A 271 -13.29 -6.38 8.48
N ILE A 272 -12.26 -6.11 7.68
CA ILE A 272 -12.37 -5.19 6.55
C ILE A 272 -11.77 -5.81 5.30
N ARG A 273 -12.46 -5.69 4.16
CA ARG A 273 -11.94 -6.10 2.85
C ARG A 273 -11.51 -4.87 2.06
N LEU A 274 -10.32 -4.93 1.46
CA LEU A 274 -9.72 -3.83 0.72
C LEU A 274 -9.68 -4.17 -0.77
N ALA A 275 -10.70 -3.70 -1.49
CA ALA A 275 -10.91 -3.97 -2.92
C ALA A 275 -9.93 -3.17 -3.80
N MET A 276 -8.76 -3.73 -4.05
CA MET A 276 -7.75 -3.12 -4.91
C MET A 276 -7.99 -3.52 -6.36
N TYR A 277 -8.77 -2.70 -7.08
CA TYR A 277 -9.01 -2.90 -8.52
C TYR A 277 -7.69 -3.00 -9.26
N THR A 278 -7.64 -3.91 -10.21
CA THR A 278 -6.50 -4.12 -11.11
C THR A 278 -6.63 -3.23 -12.33
N ALA A 279 -7.79 -3.25 -12.97
CA ALA A 279 -8.18 -2.41 -14.09
C ALA A 279 -8.87 -1.10 -13.63
N GLU A 280 -9.56 -0.41 -14.54
CA GLU A 280 -10.44 0.74 -14.22
C GLU A 280 -9.76 1.88 -13.43
N GLY A 281 -8.49 2.15 -13.77
CA GLY A 281 -7.68 3.16 -13.07
C GLY A 281 -7.07 2.67 -11.75
N GLY A 282 -7.18 1.37 -11.45
CA GLY A 282 -6.56 0.71 -10.32
C GLY A 282 -5.09 0.36 -10.54
N TYR A 283 -4.61 -0.68 -9.86
CA TYR A 283 -3.19 -1.00 -9.67
C TYR A 283 -2.38 -1.13 -10.97
N LEU A 284 -2.94 -1.66 -12.04
CA LEU A 284 -2.21 -1.82 -13.31
C LEU A 284 -1.97 -0.49 -14.02
N SER A 285 -2.82 0.51 -13.78
CA SER A 285 -2.66 1.87 -14.31
C SER A 285 -1.87 2.77 -13.37
N ASP A 286 -2.07 2.60 -12.06
CA ASP A 286 -1.38 3.36 -11.02
C ASP A 286 -0.96 2.44 -9.86
N LYS A 287 0.33 2.10 -9.83
CA LYS A 287 0.91 1.25 -8.80
C LYS A 287 0.84 1.87 -7.40
N SER A 288 0.66 3.18 -7.29
CA SER A 288 0.60 3.90 -6.01
C SER A 288 -0.61 3.51 -5.15
N VAL A 289 -1.66 2.93 -5.74
CA VAL A 289 -2.83 2.39 -5.02
C VAL A 289 -2.41 1.34 -3.97
N LYS A 290 -1.30 0.64 -4.20
CA LYS A 290 -0.70 -0.28 -3.21
C LYS A 290 -0.29 0.42 -1.91
N ASN A 291 0.11 1.69 -1.95
CA ASN A 291 0.40 2.46 -0.73
C ASN A 291 -0.87 2.70 0.08
N THR A 292 -1.99 3.02 -0.57
CA THR A 292 -3.31 3.13 0.06
C THR A 292 -3.71 1.81 0.70
N LEU A 293 -3.52 0.69 -0.02
CA LEU A 293 -3.77 -0.66 0.50
C LEU A 293 -2.93 -0.93 1.76
N VAL A 294 -1.61 -0.76 1.69
CA VAL A 294 -0.70 -1.02 2.82
C VAL A 294 -1.06 -0.19 4.04
N ASN A 295 -1.33 1.11 3.85
CA ASN A 295 -1.76 1.98 4.93
C ASN A 295 -3.07 1.50 5.58
N ALA A 296 -4.02 1.03 4.79
CA ALA A 296 -5.30 0.50 5.27
C ALA A 296 -5.15 -0.87 5.97
N VAL A 297 -4.27 -1.76 5.49
CA VAL A 297 -3.93 -3.02 6.16
C VAL A 297 -3.29 -2.74 7.53
N ASP A 298 -2.32 -1.84 7.58
CA ASP A 298 -1.62 -1.46 8.82
C ASP A 298 -2.58 -0.79 9.82
N ALA A 299 -3.54 -0.01 9.32
CA ALA A 299 -4.62 0.52 10.14
C ALA A 299 -5.54 -0.58 10.68
N ALA A 300 -6.00 -1.52 9.87
CA ALA A 300 -6.84 -2.63 10.32
C ALA A 300 -6.18 -3.46 11.43
N ILE A 301 -4.88 -3.73 11.30
CA ILE A 301 -4.09 -4.44 12.32
C ILE A 301 -4.06 -3.65 13.63
N ARG A 302 -3.84 -2.32 13.60
CA ARG A 302 -3.88 -1.47 14.81
C ARG A 302 -5.26 -1.47 15.48
N GLN A 303 -6.33 -1.67 14.73
CA GLN A 303 -7.70 -1.76 15.24
C GLN A 303 -8.14 -3.18 15.61
N ASP A 304 -7.19 -4.13 15.65
CA ASP A 304 -7.39 -5.54 15.99
C ASP A 304 -8.41 -6.24 15.09
N MET A 305 -8.48 -5.83 13.83
CA MET A 305 -9.36 -6.41 12.80
C MET A 305 -8.58 -7.34 11.88
N TYR A 306 -9.26 -8.37 11.39
CA TYR A 306 -8.80 -9.11 10.22
C TYR A 306 -8.96 -8.26 8.96
N VAL A 307 -8.11 -8.51 7.97
CA VAL A 307 -8.12 -7.76 6.72
C VAL A 307 -7.94 -8.68 5.52
N ILE A 308 -8.83 -8.53 4.54
CA ILE A 308 -8.70 -9.19 3.24
C ILE A 308 -8.01 -8.23 2.29
N ILE A 309 -6.87 -8.67 1.75
CA ILE A 309 -6.20 -8.03 0.62
C ILE A 309 -6.76 -8.64 -0.65
N ASP A 310 -7.56 -7.87 -1.37
CA ASP A 310 -8.29 -8.34 -2.53
C ASP A 310 -7.68 -7.82 -3.84
N TRP A 311 -7.19 -8.76 -4.65
CA TRP A 311 -6.81 -8.52 -6.04
C TRP A 311 -8.09 -8.51 -6.90
N HIS A 312 -8.64 -7.30 -7.02
CA HIS A 312 -10.01 -7.10 -7.43
C HIS A 312 -10.15 -7.08 -8.97
N ILE A 313 -10.04 -8.26 -9.58
CA ILE A 313 -10.39 -8.44 -11.00
C ILE A 313 -11.90 -8.32 -11.19
N LEU A 314 -12.31 -7.69 -12.30
CA LEU A 314 -13.71 -7.56 -12.67
C LEU A 314 -13.86 -7.43 -14.18
N TYR A 315 -13.46 -6.26 -14.72
CA TYR A 315 -13.47 -6.02 -16.16
C TYR A 315 -12.40 -6.84 -16.88
N ASP A 316 -11.22 -6.98 -16.28
CA ASP A 316 -10.17 -7.93 -16.64
C ASP A 316 -10.54 -9.34 -16.16
N ASN A 317 -11.60 -9.86 -16.76
CA ASN A 317 -12.39 -11.01 -16.33
C ASN A 317 -11.63 -12.35 -16.25
N ASP A 318 -10.49 -12.49 -16.93
CA ASP A 318 -9.61 -13.66 -16.86
C ASP A 318 -8.45 -13.42 -15.89
N PRO A 319 -8.38 -14.14 -14.74
CA PRO A 319 -7.27 -13.95 -13.80
C PRO A 319 -5.90 -14.28 -14.42
N LEU A 320 -5.84 -15.09 -15.49
CA LEU A 320 -4.57 -15.37 -16.19
C LEU A 320 -4.01 -14.18 -16.97
N GLN A 321 -4.85 -13.20 -17.33
CA GLN A 321 -4.45 -12.08 -18.18
C GLN A 321 -3.29 -11.28 -17.58
N ASN A 322 -3.30 -11.09 -16.26
CA ASN A 322 -2.33 -10.28 -15.51
C ASN A 322 -1.61 -11.10 -14.43
N ALA A 323 -1.44 -12.42 -14.64
CA ALA A 323 -0.92 -13.33 -13.63
C ALA A 323 0.52 -13.01 -13.18
N ASP A 324 1.37 -12.46 -14.05
CA ASP A 324 2.74 -12.06 -13.70
C ASP A 324 2.74 -10.91 -12.69
N GLU A 325 1.87 -9.91 -12.90
CA GLU A 325 1.69 -8.77 -12.01
C GLU A 325 1.09 -9.20 -10.67
N ALA A 326 0.07 -10.07 -10.69
CA ALA A 326 -0.51 -10.64 -9.49
C ALA A 326 0.51 -11.45 -8.68
N GLU A 327 1.32 -12.27 -9.35
CA GLU A 327 2.36 -13.08 -8.69
C GLU A 327 3.41 -12.19 -8.01
N ALA A 328 3.89 -11.15 -8.70
CA ALA A 328 4.84 -10.19 -8.14
C ALA A 328 4.24 -9.44 -6.94
N PHE A 329 3.00 -8.96 -7.07
CA PHE A 329 2.27 -8.28 -6.01
C PHE A 329 2.10 -9.16 -4.76
N PHE A 330 1.57 -10.38 -4.92
CA PHE A 330 1.32 -11.26 -3.80
C PHE A 330 2.61 -11.79 -3.16
N ARG A 331 3.69 -11.97 -3.93
CA ARG A 331 5.01 -12.29 -3.38
C ARG A 331 5.54 -11.18 -2.48
N ASP A 332 5.38 -9.93 -2.90
CA ASP A 332 5.82 -8.77 -2.12
C ASP A 332 4.95 -8.55 -0.87
N ILE A 333 3.62 -8.56 -1.02
CA ILE A 333 2.69 -8.35 0.10
C ILE A 333 2.75 -9.50 1.12
N SER A 334 2.87 -10.76 0.67
CA SER A 334 3.03 -11.89 1.59
C SER A 334 4.37 -11.85 2.33
N LYS A 335 5.41 -11.27 1.73
CA LYS A 335 6.69 -11.03 2.41
C LYS A 335 6.56 -9.94 3.46
N ARG A 336 5.88 -8.83 3.15
CA ARG A 336 5.61 -7.76 4.12
C ARG A 336 4.85 -8.28 5.32
N TYR A 337 3.83 -9.10 5.11
CA TYR A 337 2.91 -9.58 6.16
C TYR A 337 3.14 -11.05 6.55
N ALA A 338 4.34 -11.60 6.33
CA ALA A 338 4.65 -13.02 6.51
C ALA A 338 4.15 -13.58 7.86
N ASP A 339 4.43 -12.85 8.93
CA ASP A 339 4.11 -13.23 10.31
C ASP A 339 2.81 -12.61 10.84
N SER A 340 2.06 -11.85 10.04
CA SER A 340 0.79 -11.28 10.49
C SER A 340 -0.28 -12.38 10.62
N PRO A 341 -0.97 -12.50 11.77
CA PRO A 341 -2.16 -13.34 11.90
C PRO A 341 -3.42 -12.71 11.29
N ALA A 342 -3.40 -11.41 11.00
CA ALA A 342 -4.58 -10.63 10.58
C ALA A 342 -4.92 -10.74 9.08
N VAL A 343 -3.94 -11.09 8.23
CA VAL A 343 -4.05 -10.93 6.77
C VAL A 343 -4.59 -12.20 6.11
N LEU A 344 -5.63 -12.02 5.31
CA LEU A 344 -6.17 -12.99 4.36
C LEU A 344 -5.93 -12.48 2.93
N TYR A 345 -5.71 -13.40 1.99
CA TYR A 345 -5.38 -13.06 0.60
C TYR A 345 -6.50 -13.50 -0.33
N GLU A 346 -7.25 -12.58 -0.91
CA GLU A 346 -8.23 -12.87 -1.97
C GLU A 346 -7.58 -12.65 -3.33
N ILE A 347 -7.28 -13.75 -4.02
CA ILE A 347 -6.35 -13.72 -5.16
C ILE A 347 -7.01 -13.37 -6.48
N CYS A 348 -8.34 -13.46 -6.57
CA CYS A 348 -9.11 -13.04 -7.73
C CYS A 348 -10.58 -12.87 -7.35
N ASN A 349 -11.04 -11.63 -7.24
CA ASN A 349 -12.42 -11.25 -6.91
C ASN A 349 -13.48 -11.99 -7.74
N GLU A 350 -13.61 -11.69 -9.04
CA GLU A 350 -14.72 -12.20 -9.86
C GLU A 350 -14.28 -12.67 -11.26
N PRO A 351 -13.72 -13.90 -11.38
CA PRO A 351 -13.60 -14.55 -12.67
C PRO A 351 -14.96 -14.64 -13.37
N ASN A 352 -15.08 -14.10 -14.59
CA ASN A 352 -16.39 -14.00 -15.26
C ASN A 352 -16.29 -14.06 -16.80
N GLY A 353 -17.43 -14.08 -17.48
CA GLY A 353 -17.50 -14.31 -18.93
C GLY A 353 -17.28 -15.79 -19.29
N ASN A 354 -16.49 -16.07 -20.34
CA ASN A 354 -16.23 -17.45 -20.82
C ASN A 354 -15.14 -18.18 -20.03
N ILE A 355 -14.91 -17.80 -18.79
CA ILE A 355 -13.82 -18.27 -17.93
C ILE A 355 -14.24 -19.54 -17.21
N THR A 356 -13.33 -20.50 -17.10
CA THR A 356 -13.63 -21.82 -16.51
C THR A 356 -12.74 -22.12 -15.32
N TRP A 357 -13.22 -22.98 -14.42
CA TRP A 357 -12.42 -23.41 -13.26
C TRP A 357 -11.12 -24.08 -13.69
N SER A 358 -11.21 -25.13 -14.53
CA SER A 358 -10.07 -25.94 -14.94
C SER A 358 -9.14 -25.25 -15.95
N GLY A 359 -9.68 -24.39 -16.81
CA GLY A 359 -8.90 -23.71 -17.85
C GLY A 359 -8.19 -22.44 -17.39
N ASN A 360 -8.75 -21.74 -16.41
CA ASN A 360 -8.29 -20.39 -16.04
C ASN A 360 -8.04 -20.25 -14.55
N VAL A 361 -9.08 -20.45 -13.73
CA VAL A 361 -9.04 -20.05 -12.31
C VAL A 361 -8.12 -20.95 -11.49
N LYS A 362 -8.22 -22.27 -11.62
CA LYS A 362 -7.35 -23.20 -10.88
C LYS A 362 -5.87 -23.08 -11.27
N PRO A 363 -5.49 -23.05 -12.57
CA PRO A 363 -4.10 -22.81 -12.97
C PRO A 363 -3.53 -21.49 -12.44
N TYR A 364 -4.33 -20.41 -12.48
CA TYR A 364 -3.96 -19.14 -11.86
C TYR A 364 -3.76 -19.29 -10.35
N ALA A 365 -4.74 -19.88 -9.65
CA ALA A 365 -4.71 -20.02 -8.20
C ALA A 365 -3.50 -20.82 -7.73
N GLU A 366 -3.19 -21.96 -8.36
CA GLU A 366 -2.01 -22.77 -8.01
C GLU A 366 -0.70 -21.99 -8.17
N ARG A 367 -0.61 -21.14 -9.20
CA ARG A 367 0.54 -20.24 -9.42
C ARG A 367 0.68 -19.21 -8.30
N ILE A 368 -0.39 -18.49 -7.97
CA ILE A 368 -0.35 -17.43 -6.95
C ILE A 368 -0.20 -17.99 -5.53
N ILE A 369 -0.86 -19.11 -5.23
CA ILE A 369 -0.73 -19.82 -3.94
C ILE A 369 0.74 -20.18 -3.70
N LYS A 370 1.46 -20.67 -4.71
CA LYS A 370 2.89 -20.97 -4.59
C LYS A 370 3.70 -19.73 -4.19
N ALA A 371 3.43 -18.59 -4.80
CA ALA A 371 4.13 -17.34 -4.49
C ALA A 371 3.83 -16.83 -3.07
N ILE A 372 2.57 -16.88 -2.62
CA ILE A 372 2.19 -16.50 -1.25
C ILE A 372 2.86 -17.44 -0.23
N ARG A 373 2.86 -18.75 -0.50
CA ARG A 373 3.39 -19.78 0.40
C ARG A 373 4.91 -19.77 0.56
N GLU A 374 5.64 -18.97 -0.21
CA GLU A 374 7.05 -18.71 0.06
C GLU A 374 7.27 -17.90 1.33
N ASN A 375 6.29 -17.09 1.74
CA ASN A 375 6.41 -16.20 2.88
C ASN A 375 5.31 -16.41 3.95
N SER A 376 4.11 -16.84 3.58
CA SER A 376 2.96 -16.86 4.49
C SER A 376 2.10 -18.12 4.40
N ASN A 377 1.65 -18.61 5.56
CA ASN A 377 0.65 -19.66 5.72
C ASN A 377 -0.78 -19.14 5.96
N GLY A 378 -1.03 -17.84 5.75
CA GLY A 378 -2.35 -17.23 5.90
C GLY A 378 -3.43 -17.84 5.00
N VAL A 379 -4.70 -17.59 5.33
CA VAL A 379 -5.84 -18.08 4.55
C VAL A 379 -5.86 -17.41 3.17
N ILE A 380 -6.03 -18.22 2.13
CA ILE A 380 -6.16 -17.77 0.74
C ILE A 380 -7.60 -18.02 0.28
N LEU A 381 -8.22 -16.99 -0.25
CA LEU A 381 -9.59 -16.95 -0.74
C LEU A 381 -9.55 -16.93 -2.28
N VAL A 382 -10.21 -17.89 -2.91
CA VAL A 382 -10.15 -18.09 -4.36
C VAL A 382 -11.55 -17.92 -4.97
N GLY A 383 -11.68 -16.96 -5.88
CA GLY A 383 -12.88 -16.76 -6.68
C GLY A 383 -13.22 -17.96 -7.56
N SER A 384 -14.43 -17.96 -8.11
CA SER A 384 -14.88 -19.00 -9.04
C SER A 384 -15.52 -18.37 -10.29
N PRO A 385 -15.72 -19.11 -11.39
CA PRO A 385 -16.41 -18.59 -12.55
C PRO A 385 -17.81 -18.02 -12.25
N THR A 386 -18.31 -17.22 -13.19
CA THR A 386 -19.61 -16.56 -13.12
C THR A 386 -19.70 -15.63 -11.90
N TRP A 387 -18.76 -14.67 -11.83
CA TRP A 387 -18.70 -13.68 -10.74
C TRP A 387 -18.68 -14.34 -9.36
N SER A 388 -17.80 -15.34 -9.21
CA SER A 388 -17.65 -16.11 -7.96
C SER A 388 -18.95 -16.78 -7.50
N GLN A 389 -19.61 -17.51 -8.40
CA GLN A 389 -20.83 -18.27 -8.07
C GLN A 389 -20.71 -19.76 -8.37
N ASP A 390 -19.78 -20.19 -9.23
CA ASP A 390 -19.69 -21.58 -9.71
C ASP A 390 -18.89 -22.51 -8.79
N LEU A 391 -19.20 -22.49 -7.48
CA LEU A 391 -18.62 -23.37 -6.46
C LEU A 391 -18.71 -24.86 -6.80
N HIS A 392 -19.75 -25.27 -7.51
CA HIS A 392 -19.97 -26.65 -7.95
C HIS A 392 -18.92 -27.12 -8.96
N GLU A 393 -18.31 -26.24 -9.74
CA GLU A 393 -17.19 -26.59 -10.63
C GLU A 393 -15.90 -26.72 -9.83
N ALA A 394 -15.65 -25.81 -8.89
CA ALA A 394 -14.52 -25.91 -7.97
C ALA A 394 -14.57 -27.19 -7.12
N ALA A 395 -15.76 -27.60 -6.68
CA ALA A 395 -15.97 -28.78 -5.85
C ALA A 395 -15.63 -30.11 -6.56
N LYS A 396 -15.71 -30.15 -7.90
CA LYS A 396 -15.33 -31.33 -8.68
C LYS A 396 -13.83 -31.55 -8.71
N ASP A 397 -13.06 -30.47 -8.65
CA ASP A 397 -11.60 -30.50 -8.75
C ASP A 397 -10.95 -29.43 -7.85
N PRO A 398 -11.07 -29.57 -6.52
CA PRO A 398 -10.60 -28.57 -5.57
C PRO A 398 -9.08 -28.37 -5.64
N ILE A 399 -8.62 -27.22 -5.18
CA ILE A 399 -7.19 -26.92 -5.01
C ILE A 399 -6.62 -27.79 -3.90
N ASN A 400 -5.49 -28.46 -4.19
CA ASN A 400 -4.78 -29.29 -3.23
C ASN A 400 -3.72 -28.48 -2.46
N ALA A 401 -4.16 -27.58 -1.58
CA ALA A 401 -3.30 -26.81 -0.69
C ALA A 401 -4.01 -26.56 0.66
N GLY A 402 -3.23 -26.30 1.71
CA GLY A 402 -3.76 -25.95 3.03
C GLY A 402 -4.24 -24.50 3.12
N ASN A 403 -5.17 -24.23 4.03
CA ASN A 403 -5.74 -22.91 4.30
C ASN A 403 -6.33 -22.22 3.06
N ILE A 404 -7.09 -22.98 2.26
CA ILE A 404 -7.82 -22.46 1.10
C ILE A 404 -9.31 -22.41 1.41
N MET A 405 -9.95 -21.28 1.08
CA MET A 405 -11.40 -21.15 1.02
C MET A 405 -11.83 -20.63 -0.35
N TYR A 406 -13.08 -20.88 -0.71
CA TYR A 406 -13.65 -20.51 -2.00
C TYR A 406 -14.65 -19.38 -1.80
N THR A 407 -14.58 -18.34 -2.62
CA THR A 407 -15.46 -17.20 -2.46
C THR A 407 -16.81 -17.43 -3.14
N CYS A 408 -17.87 -16.90 -2.53
CA CYS A 408 -19.18 -16.81 -3.15
C CYS A 408 -19.70 -15.40 -3.06
N HIS A 409 -20.05 -14.78 -4.19
CA HIS A 409 -20.65 -13.44 -4.19
C HIS A 409 -22.14 -13.50 -4.45
N PHE A 410 -22.89 -12.65 -3.77
CA PHE A 410 -24.34 -12.55 -3.99
C PHE A 410 -24.86 -11.12 -3.85
N TYR A 411 -26.00 -10.86 -4.47
CA TYR A 411 -26.70 -9.58 -4.40
C TYR A 411 -28.17 -9.90 -4.17
N ALA A 412 -28.73 -9.40 -3.07
CA ALA A 412 -30.04 -9.84 -2.56
C ALA A 412 -31.20 -9.58 -3.54
N GLY A 413 -31.06 -8.64 -4.48
CA GLY A 413 -32.03 -8.39 -5.53
C GLY A 413 -32.01 -9.41 -6.68
N THR A 414 -31.01 -10.29 -6.75
CA THR A 414 -30.79 -11.19 -7.88
C THR A 414 -30.63 -12.65 -7.45
N HIS A 415 -29.94 -12.89 -6.34
CA HIS A 415 -29.51 -14.22 -5.92
C HIS A 415 -30.31 -14.68 -4.69
N THR A 416 -30.96 -15.84 -4.78
CA THR A 416 -31.93 -16.33 -3.79
C THR A 416 -31.61 -17.77 -3.34
N ASP A 417 -32.62 -18.62 -3.09
CA ASP A 417 -32.47 -19.99 -2.58
C ASP A 417 -31.54 -20.86 -3.43
N TRP A 418 -31.53 -20.66 -4.75
CA TRP A 418 -30.73 -21.48 -5.66
C TRP A 418 -29.23 -21.39 -5.39
N LEU A 419 -28.73 -20.19 -5.03
CA LEU A 419 -27.30 -19.99 -4.75
C LEU A 419 -26.96 -20.43 -3.32
N ARG A 420 -27.88 -20.23 -2.35
CA ARG A 420 -27.77 -20.84 -1.01
C ARG A 420 -27.65 -22.36 -1.08
N GLN A 421 -28.48 -22.99 -1.91
CA GLN A 421 -28.44 -24.44 -2.14
C GLN A 421 -27.11 -24.87 -2.76
N ARG A 422 -26.57 -24.08 -3.69
CA ARG A 422 -25.24 -24.34 -4.28
C ARG A 422 -24.12 -24.30 -3.23
N ILE A 423 -24.14 -23.33 -2.31
CA ILE A 423 -23.20 -23.30 -1.18
C ILE A 423 -23.38 -24.54 -0.30
N ALA A 424 -24.64 -24.90 0.04
CA ALA A 424 -24.94 -26.04 0.91
C ALA A 424 -24.46 -27.38 0.32
N ASP A 425 -24.50 -27.54 -1.00
CA ASP A 425 -24.21 -28.81 -1.67
C ASP A 425 -22.73 -28.96 -2.08
N CYS A 426 -21.93 -27.89 -2.09
CA CYS A 426 -20.57 -27.94 -2.66
C CYS A 426 -19.56 -28.69 -1.78
N GLY A 427 -19.78 -28.76 -0.47
CA GLY A 427 -18.85 -29.42 0.47
C GLY A 427 -17.50 -28.71 0.64
N LEU A 428 -17.37 -27.47 0.16
CA LEU A 428 -16.15 -26.66 0.26
C LEU A 428 -16.18 -25.72 1.48
N PRO A 429 -15.02 -25.30 2.02
CA PRO A 429 -14.94 -24.15 2.91
C PRO A 429 -15.25 -22.86 2.14
N VAL A 430 -16.38 -22.22 2.45
CA VAL A 430 -16.88 -21.04 1.74
C VAL A 430 -16.73 -19.77 2.56
N PHE A 431 -16.32 -18.68 1.91
CA PHE A 431 -16.30 -17.33 2.46
C PHE A 431 -17.09 -16.40 1.53
N VAL A 432 -18.00 -15.57 2.04
CA VAL A 432 -18.71 -14.57 1.22
C VAL A 432 -17.94 -13.25 1.25
N THR A 433 -16.86 -13.16 0.46
CA THR A 433 -15.98 -11.99 0.49
C THR A 433 -16.65 -10.72 -0.04
N GLU A 434 -17.72 -10.87 -0.82
CA GLU A 434 -18.54 -9.74 -1.26
C GLU A 434 -20.03 -10.10 -1.31
N TRP A 435 -20.87 -9.23 -0.77
CA TRP A 435 -22.31 -9.27 -1.04
C TRP A 435 -22.98 -7.90 -0.91
N GLY A 436 -24.04 -7.68 -1.69
CA GLY A 436 -24.82 -6.43 -1.66
C GLY A 436 -26.28 -6.61 -1.27
N THR A 437 -26.87 -5.58 -0.64
CA THR A 437 -28.33 -5.51 -0.39
C THR A 437 -29.12 -5.17 -1.66
N SER A 438 -28.43 -4.73 -2.72
CA SER A 438 -28.98 -4.29 -4.01
C SER A 438 -29.20 -5.45 -4.99
N ALA A 439 -29.59 -5.12 -6.23
CA ALA A 439 -29.40 -6.02 -7.36
C ALA A 439 -27.91 -6.10 -7.77
N ALA A 440 -27.57 -7.05 -8.64
CA ALA A 440 -26.21 -7.34 -9.07
C ALA A 440 -25.49 -6.20 -9.84
N ASP A 441 -26.21 -5.16 -10.25
CA ASP A 441 -25.64 -3.94 -10.84
C ASP A 441 -25.22 -2.89 -9.79
N GLY A 442 -25.27 -3.24 -8.50
CA GLY A 442 -25.02 -2.31 -7.38
C GLY A 442 -26.18 -1.34 -7.13
N ASN A 443 -27.28 -1.45 -7.86
CA ASN A 443 -28.39 -0.51 -7.82
C ASN A 443 -29.76 -1.22 -7.81
N GLY A 444 -30.82 -0.50 -8.17
CA GLY A 444 -32.17 -1.06 -8.27
C GLY A 444 -32.95 -1.11 -6.95
N GLY A 445 -32.47 -0.42 -5.90
CA GLY A 445 -33.07 -0.41 -4.57
C GLY A 445 -32.43 -1.43 -3.61
N VAL A 446 -33.01 -1.56 -2.41
CA VAL A 446 -32.54 -2.48 -1.37
C VAL A 446 -33.55 -3.61 -1.15
N TYR A 447 -33.05 -4.84 -1.00
CA TYR A 447 -33.83 -6.08 -0.90
C TYR A 447 -33.67 -6.73 0.48
N LEU A 448 -33.99 -5.96 1.52
CA LEU A 448 -33.64 -6.30 2.91
C LEU A 448 -34.26 -7.61 3.41
N SER A 449 -35.46 -7.97 2.96
CA SER A 449 -36.09 -9.24 3.32
C SER A 449 -35.33 -10.45 2.79
N GLU A 450 -34.74 -10.34 1.59
CA GLU A 450 -33.93 -11.42 1.02
C GLU A 450 -32.51 -11.39 1.60
N ALA A 451 -31.96 -10.20 1.85
CA ALA A 451 -30.70 -10.04 2.57
C ALA A 451 -30.74 -10.68 3.97
N GLN A 452 -31.85 -10.55 4.70
CA GLN A 452 -32.02 -11.19 6.00
C GLN A 452 -31.94 -12.72 5.91
N LYS A 453 -32.56 -13.34 4.90
CA LYS A 453 -32.46 -14.79 4.70
C LYS A 453 -31.02 -15.24 4.43
N TRP A 454 -30.24 -14.43 3.71
CA TRP A 454 -28.83 -14.68 3.51
C TRP A 454 -28.02 -14.56 4.80
N ILE A 455 -28.26 -13.52 5.61
CA ILE A 455 -27.63 -13.37 6.93
C ILE A 455 -27.93 -14.57 7.83
N ASP A 456 -29.19 -14.99 7.90
CA ASP A 456 -29.60 -16.15 8.70
C ASP A 456 -28.93 -17.44 8.21
N PHE A 457 -28.89 -17.65 6.89
CA PHE A 457 -28.19 -18.79 6.28
C PHE A 457 -26.69 -18.79 6.59
N MET A 458 -26.01 -17.66 6.46
CA MET A 458 -24.58 -17.54 6.76
C MET A 458 -24.31 -17.78 8.25
N ARG A 459 -25.17 -17.25 9.14
CA ARG A 459 -25.07 -17.44 10.59
C ARG A 459 -25.28 -18.91 10.98
N GLU A 460 -26.27 -19.59 10.42
CA GLU A 460 -26.51 -21.03 10.68
C GLU A 460 -25.31 -21.90 10.30
N ARG A 461 -24.51 -21.45 9.32
CA ARG A 461 -23.40 -22.22 8.74
C ARG A 461 -22.01 -21.73 9.16
N ASN A 462 -21.93 -20.71 10.00
CA ASN A 462 -20.70 -20.02 10.38
C ASN A 462 -19.89 -19.53 9.16
N ILE A 463 -20.59 -19.01 8.15
CA ILE A 463 -19.96 -18.47 6.95
C ILE A 463 -19.60 -17.00 7.22
N SER A 464 -18.31 -16.70 7.07
CA SER A 464 -17.78 -15.33 7.19
C SER A 464 -18.15 -14.48 5.97
N TRP A 465 -18.29 -13.18 6.15
CA TRP A 465 -18.76 -12.28 5.09
C TRP A 465 -18.24 -10.84 5.15
N ALA A 466 -18.16 -10.17 4.00
CA ALA A 466 -17.96 -8.72 3.91
C ALA A 466 -18.97 -8.07 2.94
N ASN A 467 -19.63 -6.99 3.38
CA ASN A 467 -20.66 -6.32 2.59
C ASN A 467 -20.09 -5.23 1.66
N TRP A 468 -20.61 -5.17 0.43
CA TRP A 468 -20.36 -4.11 -0.56
C TRP A 468 -21.38 -2.97 -0.42
N SER A 469 -20.98 -1.70 -0.22
CA SER A 469 -19.62 -1.25 0.11
C SER A 469 -19.58 -0.03 1.04
N LEU A 470 -18.46 0.13 1.75
CA LEU A 470 -18.14 1.30 2.58
C LEU A 470 -17.66 2.45 1.69
N CYS A 471 -18.61 3.18 1.11
CA CYS A 471 -18.40 4.43 0.38
C CYS A 471 -19.68 5.27 0.39
N ASP A 472 -19.60 6.49 -0.14
CA ASP A 472 -20.71 7.43 -0.26
C ASP A 472 -21.21 7.61 -1.71
N LYS A 473 -20.86 6.67 -2.60
CA LYS A 473 -21.31 6.66 -3.99
C LYS A 473 -22.83 6.66 -4.04
N ASN A 474 -23.40 7.39 -5.00
CA ASN A 474 -24.84 7.48 -5.19
C ASN A 474 -25.40 6.22 -5.88
N GLU A 475 -25.34 5.08 -5.18
CA GLU A 475 -25.87 3.78 -5.57
C GLU A 475 -26.56 3.08 -4.39
N SER A 476 -27.38 2.07 -4.65
CA SER A 476 -28.22 1.47 -3.61
C SER A 476 -27.42 0.63 -2.61
N SER A 477 -26.31 0.03 -3.04
CA SER A 477 -25.42 -0.79 -2.20
C SER A 477 -24.59 0.02 -1.20
N ALA A 478 -24.24 1.28 -1.52
CA ALA A 478 -23.36 2.12 -0.71
C ALA A 478 -23.90 2.27 0.71
N ALA A 479 -23.05 2.00 1.72
CA ALA A 479 -23.44 2.04 3.13
C ALA A 479 -23.57 3.47 3.67
N ILE A 480 -22.83 4.42 3.10
CA ILE A 480 -22.73 5.80 3.60
C ILE A 480 -23.51 6.74 2.67
N LYS A 481 -24.20 7.72 3.24
CA LYS A 481 -24.88 8.76 2.46
C LYS A 481 -23.85 9.70 1.83
N SER A 482 -24.13 10.11 0.59
CA SER A 482 -23.30 11.04 -0.16
C SER A 482 -22.91 12.28 0.66
N GLY A 483 -21.61 12.54 0.75
CA GLY A 483 -21.02 13.68 1.44
C GLY A 483 -20.83 13.53 2.94
N ALA A 484 -21.14 12.37 3.55
CA ALA A 484 -20.83 12.12 4.95
C ALA A 484 -19.34 11.80 5.14
N ASP A 485 -18.75 12.37 6.19
CA ASP A 485 -17.40 12.06 6.67
C ASP A 485 -17.54 11.02 7.79
N ILE A 486 -16.82 9.92 7.69
CA ILE A 486 -16.86 8.85 8.71
C ILE A 486 -15.56 8.77 9.53
N SER A 487 -14.68 9.77 9.40
CA SER A 487 -13.40 9.83 10.09
C SER A 487 -13.50 10.31 11.55
N ASP A 488 -14.66 10.77 12.00
CA ASP A 488 -14.95 11.13 13.40
C ASP A 488 -15.94 10.17 14.08
N GLY A 489 -16.44 9.17 13.35
CA GLY A 489 -17.40 8.18 13.80
C GLY A 489 -18.41 7.82 12.70
N ILE A 490 -19.30 6.87 12.97
CA ILE A 490 -20.42 6.55 12.08
C ILE A 490 -21.72 6.70 12.87
N SER A 491 -22.52 7.71 12.55
CA SER A 491 -23.86 7.91 13.10
C SER A 491 -24.94 7.28 12.21
N ASP A 492 -26.09 6.92 12.80
CA ASP A 492 -27.22 6.35 12.05
C ASP A 492 -27.83 7.32 11.03
N SER A 493 -27.62 8.63 11.20
CA SER A 493 -28.02 9.65 10.23
C SER A 493 -27.18 9.65 8.97
N GLU A 494 -25.94 9.14 9.01
CA GLU A 494 -25.01 9.07 7.88
C GLU A 494 -25.15 7.77 7.09
N LEU A 495 -25.83 6.78 7.65
CA LEU A 495 -26.06 5.49 7.00
C LEU A 495 -27.23 5.55 6.01
N THR A 496 -27.03 4.95 4.84
CA THR A 496 -28.13 4.62 3.91
C THR A 496 -29.00 3.49 4.50
N ASP A 497 -30.09 3.12 3.82
CA ASP A 497 -30.90 1.98 4.26
C ASP A 497 -30.13 0.65 4.16
N SER A 498 -29.24 0.52 3.17
CA SER A 498 -28.27 -0.59 3.08
C SER A 498 -27.34 -0.59 4.29
N GLY A 499 -26.70 0.56 4.58
CA GLY A 499 -25.78 0.70 5.71
C GLY A 499 -26.44 0.38 7.05
N LYS A 500 -27.63 0.91 7.32
CA LYS A 500 -28.37 0.63 8.57
C LYS A 500 -28.64 -0.86 8.75
N PHE A 501 -29.03 -1.56 7.69
CA PHE A 501 -29.26 -3.00 7.75
C PHE A 501 -27.98 -3.77 8.07
N VAL A 502 -26.89 -3.46 7.37
CA VAL A 502 -25.61 -4.16 7.50
C VAL A 502 -24.96 -3.91 8.86
N PHE A 503 -24.85 -2.65 9.27
CA PHE A 503 -24.31 -2.29 10.59
C PHE A 503 -25.20 -2.78 11.74
N GLY A 504 -26.50 -2.98 11.50
CA GLY A 504 -27.41 -3.61 12.46
C GLY A 504 -27.30 -5.15 12.52
N SER A 505 -26.51 -5.75 11.63
CA SER A 505 -26.31 -7.21 11.53
C SER A 505 -24.98 -7.69 12.10
N PHE A 506 -24.12 -6.76 12.55
CA PHE A 506 -22.87 -7.06 13.25
C PHE A 506 -23.09 -7.62 14.66
#